data_AF-A0A961FXY6-F1
#
_entry.id   AF-A0A961FXY6-F1
#
_cell.length_a   1.000
_cell.length_b   1.000
_cell.length_c   1.000
_cell.angle_alpha   90.00
_cell.angle_beta   90.00
_cell.angle_gamma   90.00
#
_symmetry.space_group_name_H-M   'P 1'
#
loop_
_entity.id
_entity.type
_entity.pdbx_description
1 polymer ?
#
loop_
_entity_poly.entity_id
_entity_poly.type
_entity_poly.pdbx_seq_one_letter_code
_entity_poly.pdbx_strand_id
1 'polypeptide(L)'
;MSTTLFQPGTKPPGEICPAPVAPPVARDRLIGELGKLPADREFVRERRFSVFMATAAEIPAMVEEIGRAREEAFREVGEGTGKAFDLDRFDEYYRHLFLWDRETDALAGAYRLGPTDEILGRHGAEGLYCTSLFHFEPEFLEFLNPGIELGRSFIAPAYQRMVHPLALLWRGIGGYLSRNPRYRHLFGPVSISQDYTAISKYLIVQFMTRELQHPTLANLVQPRNPYRGAEGLEGLDPEKISGALRTAQEVSAHVSEAEPDGKGIPVLLKHYLKLNATLLSFNV
;
A
#
# COMPACT_ATOMS: atom_id res chain seq x y z
N MET A 1 -0.48 26.91 -19.78
CA MET A 1 -1.41 26.73 -18.65
C MET A 1 -2.30 25.55 -18.98
N SER A 2 -1.95 24.36 -18.47
CA SER A 2 -2.75 23.14 -18.65
C SER A 2 -3.10 22.63 -17.26
N THR A 3 -4.34 22.89 -16.87
CA THR A 3 -4.89 22.51 -15.58
C THR A 3 -5.42 21.09 -15.72
N THR A 4 -4.71 20.11 -15.16
CA THR A 4 -5.24 18.75 -14.98
C THR A 4 -5.67 18.63 -13.51
N LEU A 5 -6.97 18.76 -13.27
CA LEU A 5 -7.59 18.54 -11.96
C LEU A 5 -7.65 17.03 -11.69
N PHE A 6 -7.01 16.56 -10.61
CA PHE A 6 -7.35 15.29 -9.97
C PHE A 6 -8.15 15.61 -8.71
N GLN A 7 -9.41 15.19 -8.68
CA GLN A 7 -10.29 15.24 -7.50
C GLN A 7 -10.12 13.96 -6.66
N PRO A 8 -10.33 14.01 -5.33
CA PRO A 8 -10.56 12.83 -4.51
C PRO A 8 -11.88 12.16 -4.96
N GLY A 9 -11.95 10.84 -4.88
CA GLY A 9 -12.97 10.01 -5.51
C GLY A 9 -14.41 10.29 -5.08
N THR A 10 -15.08 11.18 -5.81
CA THR A 10 -16.51 11.03 -6.11
C THR A 10 -16.61 10.75 -7.61
N LYS A 11 -16.91 9.49 -7.97
CA LYS A 11 -17.21 9.11 -9.35
C LYS A 11 -18.40 9.98 -9.81
N PRO A 12 -18.28 10.83 -10.85
CA PRO A 12 -19.47 11.48 -11.40
C PRO A 12 -20.44 10.41 -11.90
N PRO A 13 -21.77 10.63 -11.86
CA PRO A 13 -22.75 9.69 -12.40
C PRO A 13 -22.66 9.72 -13.93
N GLY A 14 -21.77 8.88 -14.41
CA GLY A 14 -21.54 8.51 -15.80
C GLY A 14 -20.66 7.27 -15.74
N GLU A 15 -21.25 6.10 -15.97
CA GLU A 15 -20.52 4.83 -16.04
C GLU A 15 -19.47 4.89 -17.15
N ILE A 16 -18.27 5.35 -16.82
CA ILE A 16 -17.09 5.01 -17.59
C ILE A 16 -16.87 3.54 -17.27
N CYS A 17 -17.26 2.65 -18.19
CA CYS A 17 -16.89 1.25 -18.12
C CYS A 17 -15.37 1.18 -17.92
N PRO A 18 -14.89 0.52 -16.85
CA PRO A 18 -13.46 0.40 -16.62
C PRO A 18 -12.82 -0.26 -17.85
N ALA A 19 -11.68 0.26 -18.30
CA ALA A 19 -10.94 -0.37 -19.38
C ALA A 19 -10.60 -1.82 -18.99
N PRO A 20 -10.57 -2.77 -19.94
CA PRO A 20 -10.11 -4.12 -19.61
C PRO A 20 -8.70 -4.06 -19.02
N VAL A 21 -8.44 -4.88 -17.99
CA VAL A 21 -7.08 -5.07 -17.49
C VAL A 21 -6.23 -5.58 -18.64
N ALA A 22 -4.99 -5.09 -18.76
CA ALA A 22 -4.10 -5.52 -19.83
C ALA A 22 -3.88 -7.05 -19.80
N PRO A 23 -3.59 -7.69 -20.94
CA PRO A 23 -3.22 -9.10 -20.95
C PRO A 23 -1.89 -9.32 -20.19
N PRO A 24 -1.67 -10.52 -19.62
CA PRO A 24 -0.40 -10.86 -18.98
C PRO A 24 0.80 -10.64 -19.90
N VAL A 25 1.88 -10.12 -19.34
CA VAL A 25 3.16 -10.02 -20.06
C VAL A 25 3.66 -11.43 -20.39
N ALA A 26 4.23 -11.60 -21.58
CA ALA A 26 4.76 -12.89 -22.02
C ALA A 26 5.79 -13.44 -21.01
N ARG A 27 5.56 -14.66 -20.53
CA ARG A 27 6.37 -15.31 -19.49
C ARG A 27 7.87 -15.30 -19.82
N ASP A 28 8.24 -15.58 -21.07
CA ASP A 28 9.64 -15.60 -21.50
C ASP A 28 10.33 -14.23 -21.36
N ARG A 29 9.58 -13.12 -21.49
CA ARG A 29 10.13 -11.78 -21.23
C ARG A 29 10.45 -11.59 -19.74
N LEU A 30 9.53 -12.00 -18.87
CA LEU A 30 9.70 -11.91 -17.42
C LEU A 30 10.88 -12.76 -16.94
N ILE A 31 10.94 -14.02 -17.38
CA ILE A 31 12.07 -14.92 -17.08
C ILE A 31 13.37 -14.37 -17.66
N GLY A 32 13.33 -13.82 -18.88
CA GLY A 32 14.48 -13.21 -19.52
C GLY A 32 15.04 -11.99 -18.78
N GLU A 33 14.19 -11.19 -18.14
CA GLU A 33 14.62 -10.10 -17.25
C GLU A 33 15.21 -10.63 -15.94
N LEU A 34 14.53 -11.60 -15.31
CA LEU A 34 15.02 -12.25 -14.09
C LEU A 34 16.39 -12.91 -14.28
N GLY A 35 16.63 -13.54 -15.42
CA GLY A 35 17.92 -14.16 -15.75
C GLY A 35 19.07 -13.17 -15.95
N LYS A 36 18.76 -11.88 -16.19
CA LYS A 36 19.76 -10.81 -16.31
C LYS A 36 20.04 -10.10 -14.99
N LEU A 37 19.17 -10.26 -13.99
CA LEU A 37 19.38 -9.66 -12.69
C LEU A 37 20.62 -10.25 -12.02
N PRO A 38 21.50 -9.40 -11.44
CA PRO A 38 22.59 -9.89 -10.60
C PRO A 38 22.07 -10.71 -9.41
N ALA A 39 22.88 -11.66 -8.93
CA ALA A 39 22.48 -12.55 -7.84
C ALA A 39 22.15 -11.81 -6.53
N ASP A 40 22.71 -10.62 -6.31
CA ASP A 40 22.42 -9.79 -5.14
C ASP A 40 21.04 -9.11 -5.22
N ARG A 41 20.33 -9.18 -6.36
CA ARG A 41 18.94 -8.71 -6.46
C ARG A 41 17.94 -9.69 -5.86
N GLU A 42 18.34 -10.93 -5.61
CA GLU A 42 17.55 -11.90 -4.85
C GLU A 42 17.80 -11.73 -3.34
N PHE A 43 16.74 -11.39 -2.60
CA PHE A 43 16.80 -11.14 -1.15
C PHE A 43 16.38 -12.36 -0.34
N VAL A 44 15.41 -13.12 -0.85
CA VAL A 44 14.89 -14.30 -0.18
C VAL A 44 14.67 -15.41 -1.20
N ARG A 45 15.10 -16.62 -0.86
CA ARG A 45 14.76 -17.84 -1.58
C ARG A 45 14.17 -18.84 -0.59
N GLU A 46 12.90 -19.20 -0.77
CA GLU A 46 12.22 -20.19 0.07
C GLU A 46 11.33 -21.11 -0.75
N ARG A 47 11.62 -22.42 -0.74
CA ARG A 47 10.84 -23.49 -1.42
C ARG A 47 10.55 -23.23 -2.90
N ARG A 48 9.38 -22.67 -3.24
CA ARG A 48 8.99 -22.28 -4.61
C ARG A 48 9.11 -20.79 -4.89
N PHE A 49 9.25 -19.97 -3.86
CA PHE A 49 9.21 -18.51 -3.97
C PHE A 49 10.59 -17.87 -3.88
N SER A 50 10.83 -16.89 -4.74
CA SER A 50 11.95 -15.94 -4.68
C SER A 50 11.41 -14.54 -4.43
N VAL A 51 12.14 -13.73 -3.66
CA VAL A 51 11.86 -12.30 -3.54
C VAL A 51 13.01 -11.54 -4.15
N PHE A 52 12.70 -10.72 -5.15
CA PHE A 52 13.65 -9.89 -5.86
C PHE A 52 13.37 -8.42 -5.58
N MET A 53 14.40 -7.58 -5.65
CA MET A 53 14.24 -6.12 -5.69
C MET A 53 15.08 -5.54 -6.82
N ALA A 54 14.46 -4.70 -7.65
CA ALA A 54 15.12 -4.06 -8.78
C ALA A 54 14.50 -2.69 -9.08
N THR A 55 15.18 -1.90 -9.91
CA THR A 55 14.67 -0.62 -10.45
C THR A 55 13.87 -0.86 -11.73
N ALA A 56 13.02 0.09 -12.12
CA ALA A 56 12.21 -0.05 -13.33
C ALA A 56 13.06 -0.24 -14.60
N ALA A 57 14.24 0.38 -14.66
CA ALA A 57 15.16 0.23 -15.79
C ALA A 57 15.75 -1.19 -15.92
N GLU A 58 15.89 -1.92 -14.81
CA GLU A 58 16.41 -3.29 -14.81
C GLU A 58 15.35 -4.33 -15.24
N ILE A 59 14.07 -4.03 -15.01
CA ILE A 59 12.95 -4.97 -15.15
C ILE A 59 11.68 -4.34 -15.76
N PRO A 60 11.75 -3.70 -16.94
CA PRO A 60 10.62 -2.96 -17.49
C PRO A 60 9.38 -3.84 -17.74
N ALA A 61 9.55 -5.07 -18.23
CA ALA A 61 8.44 -6.00 -18.45
C ALA A 61 7.83 -6.49 -17.12
N MET A 62 8.65 -6.68 -16.08
CA MET A 62 8.13 -6.98 -14.74
C MET A 62 7.37 -5.80 -14.15
N VAL A 63 7.78 -4.55 -14.37
CA VAL A 63 7.02 -3.37 -13.91
C VAL A 63 5.66 -3.29 -14.62
N GLU A 64 5.60 -3.58 -15.92
CA GLU A 64 4.33 -3.71 -16.65
C GLU A 64 3.43 -4.79 -16.01
N GLU A 65 3.99 -5.97 -15.71
CA GLU A 65 3.25 -7.07 -15.07
C GLU A 65 2.81 -6.74 -13.65
N ILE A 66 3.65 -6.04 -12.87
CA ILE A 66 3.31 -5.51 -11.55
C ILE A 66 2.11 -4.57 -11.68
N GLY A 67 2.13 -3.62 -12.61
CA GLY A 67 1.03 -2.67 -12.81
C GLY A 67 -0.28 -3.34 -13.22
N ARG A 68 -0.19 -4.39 -14.07
CA ARG A 68 -1.33 -5.20 -14.49
C ARG A 68 -1.93 -5.98 -13.31
N ALA A 69 -1.10 -6.74 -12.60
CA ALA A 69 -1.55 -7.58 -11.48
C ALA A 69 -2.00 -6.74 -10.27
N ARG A 70 -1.43 -5.54 -10.09
CA ARG A 70 -1.86 -4.57 -9.08
C ARG A 70 -3.26 -4.05 -9.38
N GLU A 71 -3.54 -3.65 -10.62
CA GLU A 71 -4.89 -3.25 -11.04
C GLU A 71 -5.90 -4.37 -10.86
N GLU A 72 -5.54 -5.60 -11.23
CA GLU A 72 -6.38 -6.79 -11.04
C GLU A 72 -6.73 -6.98 -9.56
N ALA A 73 -5.73 -7.01 -8.68
CA ALA A 73 -5.94 -7.18 -7.24
C ALA A 73 -6.72 -6.03 -6.60
N PHE A 74 -6.49 -4.79 -7.01
CA PHE A 74 -7.19 -3.63 -6.44
C PHE A 74 -8.64 -3.51 -6.93
N ARG A 75 -8.95 -3.95 -8.15
CA ARG A 75 -10.35 -4.03 -8.63
C ARG A 75 -11.21 -4.98 -7.82
N GLU A 76 -10.66 -6.10 -7.36
CA GLU A 76 -11.40 -7.08 -6.54
C GLU A 76 -11.90 -6.50 -5.22
N VAL A 77 -11.31 -5.40 -4.76
CA VAL A 77 -11.61 -4.74 -3.47
C VAL A 77 -12.06 -3.28 -3.64
N GLY A 78 -12.52 -2.90 -4.85
CA GLY A 78 -13.09 -1.58 -5.10
C GLY A 78 -12.08 -0.42 -5.21
N GLU A 79 -10.77 -0.70 -5.20
CA GLU A 79 -9.69 0.30 -5.16
C GLU A 79 -8.96 0.45 -6.52
N GLY A 80 -9.40 -0.26 -7.56
CA GLY A 80 -8.78 -0.24 -8.88
C GLY A 80 -8.87 1.14 -9.56
N THR A 81 -7.89 1.46 -10.41
CA THR A 81 -7.84 2.74 -11.13
C THR A 81 -8.86 2.83 -12.27
N GLY A 82 -9.40 1.67 -12.70
CA GLY A 82 -10.26 1.55 -13.87
C GLY A 82 -9.50 1.60 -15.21
N LYS A 83 -8.16 1.62 -15.17
CA LYS A 83 -7.28 1.61 -16.34
C LYS A 83 -6.74 0.21 -16.61
N ALA A 84 -6.04 0.02 -17.74
CA ALA A 84 -5.45 -1.28 -18.07
C ALA A 84 -4.30 -1.70 -17.13
N PHE A 85 -3.63 -0.72 -16.53
CA PHE A 85 -2.56 -0.87 -15.55
C PHE A 85 -2.75 0.14 -14.43
N ASP A 86 -2.43 -0.27 -13.20
CA ASP A 86 -2.15 0.65 -12.12
C ASP A 86 -0.65 0.94 -12.14
N LEU A 87 -0.26 2.01 -12.84
CA LEU A 87 1.08 2.59 -12.84
C LEU A 87 0.98 4.11 -12.72
N ASP A 88 1.88 4.71 -11.97
CA ASP A 88 2.00 6.15 -11.78
C ASP A 88 3.47 6.62 -11.99
N ARG A 89 3.69 7.94 -11.94
CA ARG A 89 5.02 8.52 -12.18
C ARG A 89 6.10 8.07 -11.19
N PHE A 90 5.71 7.59 -10.01
CA PHE A 90 6.66 7.15 -8.98
C PHE A 90 7.24 5.78 -9.33
N ASP A 91 6.53 4.95 -10.10
CA ASP A 91 7.00 3.63 -10.53
C ASP A 91 8.30 3.71 -11.38
N GLU A 92 8.63 4.86 -11.97
CA GLU A 92 9.85 5.06 -12.77
C GLU A 92 11.14 5.03 -11.93
N TYR A 93 11.12 5.58 -10.72
CA TYR A 93 12.31 5.76 -9.89
C TYR A 93 12.25 5.10 -8.51
N TYR A 94 11.08 4.57 -8.13
CA TYR A 94 10.99 3.70 -6.96
C TYR A 94 11.59 2.33 -7.25
N ARG A 95 11.99 1.64 -6.19
CA ARG A 95 12.41 0.24 -6.25
C ARG A 95 11.17 -0.65 -6.18
N HIS A 96 11.18 -1.71 -6.97
CA HIS A 96 10.13 -2.71 -7.03
C HIS A 96 10.62 -3.98 -6.34
N LEU A 97 10.02 -4.30 -5.20
CA LEU A 97 10.21 -5.57 -4.51
C LEU A 97 9.07 -6.50 -4.91
N PHE A 98 9.37 -7.69 -5.41
CA PHE A 98 8.34 -8.58 -5.90
C PHE A 98 8.62 -10.04 -5.58
N LEU A 99 7.54 -10.78 -5.39
CA LEU A 99 7.52 -12.20 -5.08
C LEU A 99 7.29 -12.98 -6.37
N TRP A 100 8.27 -13.79 -6.77
CA TRP A 100 8.22 -14.64 -7.93
C TRP A 100 7.98 -16.10 -7.51
N ASP A 101 7.01 -16.75 -8.14
CA ASP A 101 6.78 -18.18 -8.01
C ASP A 101 7.54 -18.94 -9.11
N ARG A 102 8.56 -19.70 -8.71
CA ARG A 102 9.42 -20.46 -9.62
C ARG A 102 8.78 -21.74 -10.14
N GLU A 103 7.69 -22.21 -9.53
CA GLU A 103 7.00 -23.40 -10.02
C GLU A 103 6.02 -23.08 -11.15
N THR A 104 5.43 -21.88 -11.12
CA THR A 104 4.43 -21.44 -12.12
C THR A 104 4.96 -20.36 -13.05
N ASP A 105 6.16 -19.86 -12.79
CA ASP A 105 6.78 -18.72 -13.48
C ASP A 105 5.82 -17.52 -13.54
N ALA A 106 5.37 -17.10 -12.36
CA ALA A 106 4.38 -16.03 -12.22
C ALA A 106 4.68 -15.10 -11.05
N LEU A 107 4.23 -13.85 -11.21
CA LEU A 107 4.24 -12.85 -10.16
C LEU A 107 3.17 -13.18 -9.12
N ALA A 108 3.58 -13.29 -7.86
CA ALA A 108 2.69 -13.62 -6.74
C ALA A 108 2.29 -12.39 -5.90
N GLY A 109 3.03 -11.29 -6.00
CA GLY A 109 2.74 -10.04 -5.28
C GLY A 109 3.94 -9.10 -5.32
N ALA A 110 3.74 -7.86 -4.91
CA ALA A 110 4.79 -6.85 -4.92
C ALA A 110 4.60 -5.79 -3.83
N TYR A 111 5.66 -4.99 -3.65
CA TYR A 111 5.77 -3.79 -2.84
C TYR A 111 6.58 -2.75 -3.61
N ARG A 112 6.25 -1.49 -3.41
CA ARG A 112 7.04 -0.36 -3.91
C ARG A 112 7.80 0.28 -2.75
N LEU A 113 9.10 0.56 -2.95
CA LEU A 113 9.99 1.12 -1.94
C LEU A 113 10.65 2.39 -2.46
N GLY A 114 10.48 3.49 -1.73
CA GLY A 114 11.04 4.80 -2.02
C GLY A 114 12.07 5.21 -0.98
N PRO A 115 13.37 5.10 -1.25
CA PRO A 115 14.39 5.56 -0.32
C PRO A 115 14.45 7.09 -0.27
N THR A 116 14.18 7.66 0.90
CA THR A 116 13.93 9.11 1.02
C THR A 116 15.16 9.95 0.73
N ASP A 117 16.36 9.51 1.10
CA ASP A 117 17.59 10.26 0.81
C ASP A 117 17.87 10.34 -0.71
N GLU A 118 17.58 9.26 -1.44
CA GLU A 118 17.73 9.24 -2.90
C GLU A 118 16.66 10.09 -3.58
N ILE A 119 15.40 9.98 -3.12
CA ILE A 119 14.27 10.68 -3.74
C ILE A 119 14.31 12.17 -3.42
N LEU A 120 14.47 12.55 -2.15
CA LEU A 120 14.52 13.95 -1.73
C LEU A 120 15.69 14.68 -2.41
N GLY A 121 16.85 14.02 -2.55
CA GLY A 121 18.02 14.60 -3.21
C GLY A 121 17.83 14.88 -4.70
N ARG A 122 16.98 14.13 -5.41
CA ARG A 122 16.79 14.24 -6.87
C ARG A 122 15.49 14.94 -7.27
N HIS A 123 14.42 14.73 -6.51
CA HIS A 123 13.06 15.12 -6.86
C HIS A 123 12.42 16.05 -5.81
N GLY A 124 13.10 16.31 -4.69
CA GLY A 124 12.53 17.05 -3.57
C GLY A 124 11.36 16.30 -2.89
N ALA A 125 10.62 17.01 -2.05
CA ALA A 125 9.50 16.44 -1.31
C ALA A 125 8.41 15.85 -2.23
N GLU A 126 8.10 16.51 -3.35
CA GLU A 126 7.09 16.07 -4.33
C GLU A 126 7.46 14.78 -5.09
N GLY A 127 8.70 14.30 -4.90
CA GLY A 127 9.12 12.98 -5.34
C GLY A 127 8.58 11.83 -4.47
N LEU A 128 8.07 12.11 -3.27
CA LEU A 128 7.47 11.10 -2.40
C LEU A 128 5.99 10.89 -2.75
N TYR A 129 5.53 9.64 -2.81
CA TYR A 129 4.11 9.37 -3.09
C TYR A 129 3.21 9.93 -1.99
N CYS A 130 3.61 9.84 -0.72
CA CYS A 130 2.82 10.34 0.38
C CYS A 130 2.55 11.84 0.29
N THR A 131 3.40 12.64 -0.37
CA THR A 131 3.12 14.09 -0.51
C THR A 131 1.97 14.38 -1.47
N SER A 132 1.53 13.39 -2.27
CA SER A 132 0.27 13.51 -3.03
C SER A 132 -0.97 13.33 -2.15
N LEU A 133 -0.83 12.78 -0.94
CA LEU A 133 -1.92 12.53 0.01
C LEU A 133 -1.84 13.43 1.25
N PHE A 134 -0.64 13.83 1.64
CA PHE A 134 -0.38 14.59 2.85
C PHE A 134 0.51 15.78 2.55
N HIS A 135 0.40 16.82 3.35
CA HIS A 135 1.40 17.84 3.51
C HIS A 135 2.31 17.44 4.68
N PHE A 136 3.61 17.48 4.46
CA PHE A 136 4.62 17.17 5.47
C PHE A 136 5.37 18.45 5.82
N GLU A 137 5.44 18.75 7.11
CA GLU A 137 6.31 19.80 7.61
C GLU A 137 7.79 19.44 7.37
N PRO A 138 8.68 20.42 7.12
CA PRO A 138 10.11 20.16 6.90
C PRO A 138 10.75 19.30 8.00
N GLU A 139 10.41 19.55 9.26
CA GLU A 139 10.91 18.83 10.43
C GLU A 139 10.56 17.33 10.38
N PHE A 140 9.41 16.98 9.78
CA PHE A 140 9.03 15.58 9.61
C PHE A 140 9.84 14.90 8.50
N LEU A 141 10.11 15.61 7.39
CA LEU A 141 10.98 15.10 6.34
C LEU A 141 12.41 14.89 6.84
N GLU A 142 12.93 15.81 7.67
CA GLU A 142 14.23 15.65 8.33
C GLU A 142 14.25 14.45 9.28
N PHE A 143 13.21 14.27 10.09
CA PHE A 143 13.08 13.12 10.98
C PHE A 143 13.06 11.78 10.21
N LEU A 144 12.35 11.72 9.08
CA LEU A 144 12.24 10.50 8.27
C LEU A 144 13.50 10.19 7.46
N ASN A 145 14.37 11.16 7.19
CA ASN A 145 15.47 11.01 6.25
C ASN A 145 16.80 10.61 6.95
N PRO A 146 17.43 9.46 6.62
CA PRO A 146 17.04 8.46 5.64
C PRO A 146 16.01 7.43 6.17
N GLY A 147 15.03 7.14 5.33
CA GLY A 147 13.94 6.21 5.58
C GLY A 147 13.43 5.60 4.28
N ILE A 148 12.48 4.68 4.38
CA ILE A 148 11.84 4.04 3.22
C ILE A 148 10.35 4.33 3.24
N GLU A 149 9.88 4.97 2.18
CA GLU A 149 8.47 5.00 1.86
C GLU A 149 8.03 3.65 1.28
N LEU A 150 7.02 3.05 1.87
CA LEU A 150 6.43 1.78 1.46
C LEU A 150 5.03 2.02 0.91
N GLY A 151 4.67 1.34 -0.18
CA GLY A 151 3.32 1.46 -0.71
C GLY A 151 3.02 0.50 -1.85
N ARG A 152 1.81 0.65 -2.41
CA ARG A 152 1.32 -0.11 -3.58
C ARG A 152 1.47 -1.63 -3.42
N SER A 153 1.37 -2.11 -2.18
CA SER A 153 1.50 -3.53 -1.90
C SER A 153 0.27 -4.29 -2.33
N PHE A 154 0.46 -5.43 -2.98
CA PHE A 154 -0.63 -6.34 -3.32
C PHE A 154 -0.13 -7.78 -3.34
N ILE A 155 -1.07 -8.71 -3.18
CA ILE A 155 -0.87 -10.14 -3.47
C ILE A 155 -1.79 -10.46 -4.64
N ALA A 156 -1.26 -11.09 -5.68
CA ALA A 156 -2.03 -11.45 -6.86
C ALA A 156 -3.17 -12.42 -6.46
N PRO A 157 -4.37 -12.33 -7.08
CA PRO A 157 -5.56 -13.06 -6.64
C PRO A 157 -5.34 -14.57 -6.41
N ALA A 158 -4.59 -15.22 -7.31
CA ALA A 158 -4.26 -16.64 -7.23
C ALA A 158 -3.50 -17.04 -5.95
N TYR A 159 -2.87 -16.09 -5.26
CA TYR A 159 -2.02 -16.31 -4.08
C TYR A 159 -2.63 -15.77 -2.78
N GLN A 160 -3.74 -15.05 -2.82
CA GLN A 160 -4.32 -14.40 -1.63
C GLN A 160 -4.76 -15.38 -0.54
N ARG A 161 -5.10 -16.62 -0.91
CA ARG A 161 -5.46 -17.69 0.05
C ARG A 161 -4.23 -18.33 0.72
N MET A 162 -3.01 -18.02 0.26
CA MET A 162 -1.79 -18.53 0.85
C MET A 162 -1.33 -17.62 2.01
N VAL A 163 -0.82 -18.23 3.08
CA VAL A 163 -0.37 -17.49 4.27
C VAL A 163 0.99 -16.81 4.07
N HIS A 164 1.85 -17.39 3.24
CA HIS A 164 3.27 -17.01 3.14
C HIS A 164 3.61 -15.80 2.25
N PRO A 165 2.87 -15.44 1.17
CA PRO A 165 3.28 -14.40 0.24
C PRO A 165 3.63 -13.05 0.89
N LEU A 166 2.75 -12.52 1.74
CA LEU A 166 2.99 -11.25 2.42
C LEU A 166 4.19 -11.35 3.39
N ALA A 167 4.33 -12.46 4.11
CA ALA A 167 5.46 -12.67 5.01
C ALA A 167 6.80 -12.73 4.26
N LEU A 168 6.82 -13.33 3.07
CA LEU A 168 8.00 -13.38 2.22
C LEU A 168 8.40 -12.01 1.68
N LEU A 169 7.43 -11.21 1.21
CA LEU A 169 7.68 -9.81 0.85
C LEU A 169 8.31 -9.04 2.01
N TRP A 170 7.76 -9.17 3.22
CA TRP A 170 8.33 -8.54 4.42
C TRP A 170 9.73 -9.05 4.78
N ARG A 171 10.03 -10.33 4.56
CA ARG A 171 11.41 -10.85 4.67
C ARG A 171 12.34 -10.22 3.63
N GLY A 172 11.85 -9.94 2.43
CA GLY A 172 12.58 -9.19 1.40
C GLY A 172 12.89 -7.76 1.84
N ILE A 173 11.90 -7.05 2.40
CA ILE A 173 12.09 -5.73 3.01
C ILE A 173 13.16 -5.82 4.12
N GLY A 174 13.05 -6.79 5.03
CA GLY A 174 14.03 -7.01 6.09
C GLY A 174 15.44 -7.29 5.55
N GLY A 175 15.56 -8.07 4.47
CA GLY A 175 16.83 -8.30 3.78
C GLY A 175 17.43 -7.02 3.21
N TYR A 176 16.61 -6.15 2.64
CA TYR A 176 17.05 -4.84 2.14
C TYR A 176 17.53 -3.94 3.27
N LEU A 177 16.80 -3.86 4.38
CA LEU A 177 17.20 -3.08 5.55
C LEU A 177 18.48 -3.60 6.20
N SER A 178 18.66 -4.92 6.26
CA SER A 178 19.89 -5.55 6.77
C SER A 178 21.13 -5.13 5.96
N ARG A 179 20.99 -5.05 4.63
CA ARG A 179 22.06 -4.57 3.74
C ARG A 179 22.23 -3.04 3.76
N ASN A 180 21.25 -2.30 4.28
CA ASN A 180 21.23 -0.84 4.31
C ASN A 180 20.84 -0.32 5.71
N PRO A 181 21.70 -0.52 6.73
CA PRO A 181 21.38 -0.27 8.14
C PRO A 181 21.15 1.21 8.49
N ARG A 182 21.37 2.12 7.54
CA ARG A 182 21.05 3.55 7.65
C ARG A 182 19.55 3.83 7.67
N TYR A 183 18.74 2.99 7.02
CA TYR A 183 17.29 3.15 7.01
C TYR A 183 16.70 2.62 8.32
N ARG A 184 16.21 3.54 9.15
CA ARG A 184 15.60 3.21 10.46
C ARG A 184 14.11 3.49 10.53
N HIS A 185 13.58 4.19 9.54
CA HIS A 185 12.18 4.56 9.45
C HIS A 185 11.54 3.91 8.23
N LEU A 186 10.41 3.25 8.45
CA LEU A 186 9.49 2.78 7.42
C LEU A 186 8.18 3.55 7.58
N PHE A 187 7.68 4.14 6.50
CA PHE A 187 6.42 4.86 6.52
C PHE A 187 5.69 4.68 5.20
N GLY A 188 4.39 4.95 5.17
CA GLY A 188 3.60 4.80 3.95
C GLY A 188 2.12 4.77 4.24
N PRO A 189 1.27 5.03 3.22
CA PRO A 189 -0.16 4.98 3.39
C PRO A 189 -0.66 3.53 3.33
N VAL A 190 -1.70 3.25 4.10
CA VAL A 190 -2.49 2.01 3.98
C VAL A 190 -3.93 2.40 3.65
N SER A 191 -4.48 1.79 2.61
CA SER A 191 -5.86 2.05 2.21
C SER A 191 -6.84 1.28 3.10
N ILE A 192 -7.94 1.93 3.44
CA ILE A 192 -9.16 1.29 3.91
C ILE A 192 -10.12 1.31 2.72
N SER A 193 -10.49 0.12 2.24
CA SER A 193 -11.28 -0.02 1.01
C SER A 193 -12.58 0.79 1.06
N GLN A 194 -12.98 1.36 -0.08
CA GLN A 194 -14.29 1.99 -0.19
C GLN A 194 -15.46 1.02 0.01
N ASP A 195 -15.24 -0.28 -0.15
CA ASP A 195 -16.24 -1.33 0.03
C ASP A 195 -16.60 -1.61 1.50
N TYR A 196 -15.91 -0.97 2.46
CA TYR A 196 -16.34 -1.00 3.86
C TYR A 196 -17.58 -0.13 4.08
N THR A 197 -18.50 -0.60 4.91
CA THR A 197 -19.64 0.19 5.39
C THR A 197 -19.17 1.44 6.15
N ALA A 198 -20.03 2.47 6.21
CA ALA A 198 -19.74 3.70 6.94
C ALA A 198 -19.37 3.43 8.42
N ILE A 199 -20.10 2.52 9.08
CA ILE A 199 -19.83 2.16 10.47
C ILE A 199 -18.49 1.44 10.62
N SER A 200 -18.13 0.53 9.72
CA SER A 200 -16.83 -0.14 9.75
C SER A 200 -15.68 0.84 9.56
N LYS A 201 -15.78 1.75 8.59
CA LYS A 201 -14.77 2.82 8.39
C LYS A 201 -14.63 3.66 9.65
N TYR A 202 -15.76 4.06 10.26
CA TYR A 202 -15.76 4.82 11.50
C TYR A 202 -15.07 4.09 12.65
N LEU A 203 -15.44 2.83 12.90
CA LEU A 203 -14.85 2.03 13.99
C LEU A 203 -13.34 1.86 13.83
N ILE A 204 -12.88 1.61 12.60
CA ILE A 204 -11.44 1.51 12.28
C ILE A 204 -10.75 2.84 12.54
N VAL A 205 -11.27 3.94 11.99
CA VAL A 205 -10.66 5.27 12.14
C VAL A 205 -10.60 5.68 13.61
N GLN A 206 -11.69 5.55 14.36
CA GLN A 206 -11.72 5.95 15.77
C GLN A 206 -10.75 5.15 16.63
N PHE A 207 -10.70 3.83 16.45
CA PHE A 207 -9.74 2.99 17.17
C PHE A 207 -8.31 3.42 16.87
N MET A 208 -7.96 3.60 15.60
CA MET A 208 -6.60 3.96 15.22
C MET A 208 -6.21 5.36 15.72
N THR A 209 -7.12 6.33 15.63
CA THR A 209 -6.92 7.69 16.17
C THR A 209 -6.66 7.66 17.67
N ARG A 210 -7.47 6.91 18.43
CA ARG A 210 -7.35 6.89 19.91
C ARG A 210 -6.15 6.09 20.40
N GLU A 211 -5.90 4.92 19.82
CA GLU A 211 -4.95 3.95 20.38
C GLU A 211 -3.56 4.01 19.71
N LEU A 212 -3.47 4.55 18.49
CA LEU A 212 -2.24 4.44 17.67
C LEU A 212 -1.64 5.77 17.23
N GLN A 213 -2.38 6.88 17.37
CA GLN A 213 -1.91 8.17 16.89
C GLN A 213 -0.65 8.61 17.64
N HIS A 214 0.38 8.95 16.87
CA HIS A 214 1.63 9.42 17.43
C HIS A 214 1.44 10.81 18.07
N PRO A 215 1.82 11.02 19.35
CA PRO A 215 1.45 12.22 20.10
C PRO A 215 2.07 13.52 19.55
N THR A 216 3.26 13.44 18.95
CA THR A 216 3.99 14.61 18.42
C THR A 216 4.07 14.64 16.90
N LEU A 217 4.56 13.56 16.28
CA LEU A 217 4.74 13.47 14.82
C LEU A 217 3.44 13.65 14.02
N ALA A 218 2.27 13.29 14.57
CA ALA A 218 1.00 13.49 13.88
C ALA A 218 0.73 14.98 13.54
N ASN A 219 1.22 15.91 14.37
CA ASN A 219 1.04 17.35 14.14
C ASN A 219 1.86 17.88 12.95
N LEU A 220 2.84 17.10 12.48
CA LEU A 220 3.70 17.46 11.36
C LEU A 220 3.22 16.87 10.03
N VAL A 221 2.07 16.19 10.04
CA VAL A 221 1.49 15.50 8.88
C VAL A 221 0.03 15.89 8.72
N GLN A 222 -0.26 16.75 7.75
CA GLN A 222 -1.61 17.21 7.49
C GLN A 222 -2.20 16.47 6.28
N PRO A 223 -3.42 15.94 6.37
CA PRO A 223 -4.05 15.28 5.24
C PRO A 223 -4.54 16.30 4.22
N ARG A 224 -4.41 16.01 2.92
CA ARG A 224 -4.96 16.87 1.87
C ARG A 224 -6.48 16.76 1.79
N ASN A 225 -7.03 15.59 2.09
CA ASN A 225 -8.46 15.33 2.27
C ASN A 225 -8.72 14.77 3.68
N PRO A 226 -8.98 15.62 4.69
CA PRO A 226 -9.21 15.15 6.05
C PRO A 226 -10.51 14.35 6.14
N TYR A 227 -10.46 13.22 6.85
CA TYR A 227 -11.66 12.44 7.17
C TYR A 227 -12.64 13.27 8.01
N ARG A 228 -13.90 13.36 7.57
CA ARG A 228 -14.94 14.21 8.16
C ARG A 228 -15.88 13.51 9.15
N GLY A 229 -15.61 12.26 9.51
CA GLY A 229 -16.34 11.58 10.57
C GLY A 229 -17.67 10.97 10.11
N ALA A 230 -18.70 11.11 10.96
CA ALA A 230 -19.95 10.33 11.01
C ALA A 230 -20.92 10.45 9.82
N GLU A 231 -20.42 10.78 8.62
CA GLU A 231 -21.22 10.78 7.40
C GLU A 231 -21.81 9.37 7.15
N GLY A 232 -23.13 9.27 6.99
CA GLY A 232 -23.84 8.00 6.77
C GLY A 232 -24.11 7.18 8.03
N LEU A 233 -23.99 7.77 9.23
CA LEU A 233 -24.28 7.12 10.52
C LEU A 233 -25.54 7.69 11.19
N GLU A 234 -26.49 8.24 10.42
CA GLU A 234 -27.69 8.86 10.97
C GLU A 234 -28.49 7.86 11.84
N GLY A 235 -28.73 8.22 13.11
CA GLY A 235 -29.48 7.41 14.06
C GLY A 235 -28.67 6.35 14.83
N LEU A 236 -27.35 6.27 14.61
CA LEU A 236 -26.44 5.49 15.44
C LEU A 236 -25.75 6.39 16.49
N ASP A 237 -25.36 5.79 17.62
CA ASP A 237 -24.42 6.39 18.58
C ASP A 237 -23.06 5.67 18.45
N PRO A 238 -22.27 6.03 17.43
CA PRO A 238 -21.04 5.31 17.11
C PRO A 238 -19.91 5.62 18.12
N GLU A 239 -20.03 6.70 18.90
CA GLU A 239 -19.14 7.01 20.03
C GLU A 239 -19.31 6.00 21.16
N LYS A 240 -20.54 5.62 21.48
CA LYS A 240 -20.80 4.59 22.50
C LYS A 240 -20.22 3.23 22.13
N ILE A 241 -20.25 2.87 20.85
CA ILE A 241 -19.69 1.59 20.35
C ILE A 241 -18.16 1.66 20.31
N SER A 242 -17.61 2.67 19.65
CA SER A 242 -16.16 2.82 19.49
C SER A 242 -15.45 3.09 20.82
N GLY A 243 -16.11 3.74 21.79
CA GLY A 243 -15.59 4.08 23.11
C GLY A 243 -15.26 2.87 23.98
N ALA A 244 -15.77 1.68 23.69
CA ALA A 244 -15.47 0.45 24.40
C ALA A 244 -14.29 -0.35 23.81
N LEU A 245 -13.95 -0.12 22.53
CA LEU A 245 -12.97 -0.93 21.81
C LEU A 245 -11.54 -0.54 22.20
N ARG A 246 -10.69 -1.48 22.57
CA ARG A 246 -9.28 -1.22 22.96
C ARG A 246 -8.30 -2.03 22.13
N THR A 247 -8.76 -3.06 21.42
CA THR A 247 -7.88 -3.93 20.64
C THR A 247 -8.32 -4.04 19.19
N ALA A 248 -7.35 -4.27 18.30
CA ALA A 248 -7.60 -4.50 16.89
C ALA A 248 -8.49 -5.74 16.64
N GLN A 249 -8.45 -6.71 17.55
CA GLN A 249 -9.28 -7.91 17.54
C GLN A 249 -10.75 -7.58 17.80
N GLU A 250 -11.03 -6.76 18.82
CA GLU A 250 -12.39 -6.30 19.12
C GLU A 250 -12.97 -5.49 17.95
N VAL A 251 -12.19 -4.55 17.41
CA VAL A 251 -12.61 -3.77 16.22
C VAL A 251 -12.87 -4.71 15.04
N SER A 252 -11.98 -5.68 14.80
CA SER A 252 -12.16 -6.64 13.72
C SER A 252 -13.42 -7.50 13.88
N ALA A 253 -13.87 -7.79 15.11
CA ALA A 253 -15.09 -8.55 15.36
C ALA A 253 -16.33 -7.71 15.01
N HIS A 254 -16.40 -6.47 15.47
CA HIS A 254 -17.52 -5.58 15.14
C HIS A 254 -17.58 -5.18 13.67
N VAL A 255 -16.42 -4.99 13.03
CA VAL A 255 -16.36 -4.79 11.58
C VAL A 255 -16.91 -6.03 10.87
N SER A 256 -16.51 -7.24 11.29
CA SER A 256 -17.04 -8.48 10.71
C SER A 256 -18.55 -8.64 10.87
N GLU A 257 -19.13 -8.16 11.97
CA GLU A 257 -20.59 -8.15 12.18
C GLU A 257 -21.31 -7.12 11.28
N ALA A 258 -20.67 -6.00 10.97
CA ALA A 258 -21.24 -4.94 10.15
C ALA A 258 -21.10 -5.18 8.64
N GLU A 259 -20.10 -5.95 8.21
CA GLU A 259 -19.81 -6.19 6.80
C GLU A 259 -20.59 -7.39 6.23
N PRO A 260 -21.29 -7.27 5.08
CA PRO A 260 -22.06 -8.36 4.48
C PRO A 260 -21.25 -9.61 4.12
N ASP A 261 -19.96 -9.45 3.83
CA ASP A 261 -19.01 -10.51 3.50
C ASP A 261 -18.29 -11.07 4.74
N GLY A 262 -18.58 -10.53 5.93
CA GLY A 262 -17.95 -10.91 7.19
C GLY A 262 -16.48 -10.52 7.31
N LYS A 263 -15.95 -9.66 6.43
CA LYS A 263 -14.53 -9.26 6.51
C LYS A 263 -14.27 -8.43 7.76
N GLY A 264 -13.10 -8.64 8.37
CA GLY A 264 -12.63 -7.80 9.48
C GLY A 264 -11.83 -6.59 8.99
N ILE A 265 -11.01 -6.00 9.87
CA ILE A 265 -10.08 -4.93 9.47
C ILE A 265 -9.07 -5.44 8.42
N PRO A 266 -8.54 -4.58 7.53
CA PRO A 266 -7.65 -4.98 6.44
C PRO A 266 -6.47 -5.83 6.92
N VAL A 267 -6.14 -6.90 6.19
CA VAL A 267 -5.06 -7.83 6.56
C VAL A 267 -3.72 -7.10 6.70
N LEU A 268 -3.44 -6.15 5.80
CA LEU A 268 -2.21 -5.36 5.86
C LEU A 268 -2.16 -4.46 7.09
N LEU A 269 -3.29 -3.85 7.47
CA LEU A 269 -3.39 -3.09 8.70
C LEU A 269 -3.10 -3.98 9.91
N LYS A 270 -3.72 -5.18 10.00
CA LYS A 270 -3.40 -6.17 11.06
C LYS A 270 -1.91 -6.48 11.13
N HIS A 271 -1.25 -6.59 9.98
CA HIS A 271 0.18 -6.85 9.90
C HIS A 271 1.00 -5.69 10.50
N TYR A 272 0.69 -4.45 10.11
CA TYR A 272 1.39 -3.26 10.63
C TYR A 272 1.22 -3.08 12.14
N LEU A 273 0.03 -3.37 12.68
CA LEU A 273 -0.21 -3.33 14.12
C LEU A 273 0.68 -4.31 14.89
N LYS A 274 0.94 -5.50 14.33
CA LYS A 274 1.89 -6.46 14.93
C LYS A 274 3.33 -5.98 14.89
N LEU A 275 3.65 -5.02 14.02
CA LEU A 275 4.95 -4.36 13.92
C LEU A 275 5.01 -3.09 14.78
N ASN A 276 4.02 -2.84 15.65
CA ASN A 276 3.89 -1.63 16.46
C ASN A 276 3.88 -0.33 15.64
N ALA A 277 3.27 -0.37 14.44
CA ALA A 277 3.09 0.83 13.64
C ALA A 277 2.27 1.88 14.39
N THR A 278 2.66 3.14 14.24
CA THR A 278 1.92 4.30 14.75
C THR A 278 1.16 4.97 13.62
N LEU A 279 0.04 5.60 13.96
CA LEU A 279 -0.76 6.41 13.03
C LEU A 279 -0.25 7.85 13.06
N LEU A 280 -0.18 8.47 11.88
CA LEU A 280 0.14 9.90 11.74
C LEU A 280 -1.09 10.72 11.35
N SER A 281 -1.85 10.26 10.35
CA SER A 281 -3.00 11.00 9.84
C SER A 281 -3.91 10.13 8.96
N PHE A 282 -5.13 10.62 8.70
CA PHE A 282 -6.10 10.01 7.79
C PHE A 282 -6.38 10.94 6.62
N ASN A 283 -6.16 10.42 5.41
CA ASN A 283 -6.56 11.07 4.16
C ASN A 283 -7.65 10.23 3.50
N VAL A 284 -8.92 10.65 3.63
CA VAL A 284 -10.10 9.92 3.15
C VAL A 284 -10.98 10.88 2.38
#